data_AF-A0A7K2X4X8-F1
#
_entry.id   AF-A0A7K2X4X8-F1
#
_cell.length_a   1.000
_cell.length_b   1.000
_cell.length_c   1.000
_cell.angle_alpha   90.00
_cell.angle_beta   90.00
_cell.angle_gamma   90.00
#
_symmetry.space_group_name_H-M   'P 1'
#
loop_
_entity.id
_entity.type
_entity.pdbx_description
1 polymer ?
#
loop_
_entity_poly.entity_id
_entity_poly.type
_entity_poly.pdbx_seq_one_letter_code
_entity_poly.pdbx_strand_id
1 'polypeptide(L)'
;QAVRPRRWAGGTGTQPVSGRIDLSGPQGAQLKMAIASVHRICPEFKPVQVLRRSGRSVLIVGTTGRATAVAKCLLDHSPAWVERFRHEIASYRAFVRHRPPVRAPRLIAADPENCTLVIERMPGRAAALSRHPVE
;
A
#
# COMPACT_ATOMS: atom_id res chain seq x y z
N GLN A 1 -24.72 26.32 18.81
CA GLN A 1 -24.40 25.07 18.09
C GLN A 1 -22.89 24.89 18.11
N ALA A 2 -22.38 23.94 18.90
CA ALA A 2 -20.95 23.71 19.07
C ALA A 2 -20.49 22.62 18.09
N VAL A 3 -19.60 22.98 17.16
CA VAL A 3 -18.94 22.04 16.25
C VAL A 3 -17.92 21.23 17.06
N ARG A 4 -18.22 19.96 17.33
CA ARG A 4 -17.28 19.03 17.95
C ARG A 4 -16.20 18.64 16.93
N PRO A 5 -14.90 18.89 17.17
CA PRO A 5 -13.86 18.36 16.31
C PRO A 5 -13.81 16.83 16.45
N ARG A 6 -13.92 16.13 15.32
CA ARG A 6 -13.75 14.67 15.25
C ARG A 6 -12.31 14.32 15.64
N ARG A 7 -12.11 13.88 16.88
CA ARG A 7 -10.84 13.27 17.34
C ARG A 7 -10.61 11.99 16.56
N TRP A 8 -9.58 11.97 15.71
CA TRP A 8 -9.07 10.76 15.09
C TRP A 8 -8.37 9.93 16.17
N ALA A 9 -9.08 8.95 16.72
CA ALA A 9 -8.49 7.99 17.63
C ALA A 9 -7.53 7.06 16.87
N GLY A 10 -6.30 6.96 17.35
CA GLY A 10 -5.45 5.78 17.14
C GLY A 10 -4.47 5.86 15.97
N GLY A 11 -3.51 6.77 16.04
CA GLY A 11 -2.20 6.56 15.39
C GLY A 11 -1.47 5.40 16.08
N THR A 12 -1.84 4.16 15.78
CA THR A 12 -0.99 3.01 16.13
C THR A 12 0.29 3.13 15.30
N GLY A 13 1.40 3.34 16.00
CA GLY A 13 2.71 3.65 15.43
C GLY A 13 3.03 2.76 14.24
N THR A 14 3.34 3.39 13.10
CA THR A 14 3.83 2.66 11.95
C THR A 14 5.27 2.25 12.21
N GLN A 15 5.44 1.02 12.67
CA GLN A 15 6.75 0.39 12.81
C GLN A 15 7.38 0.27 11.42
N PRO A 16 8.57 0.86 11.18
CA PRO A 16 9.36 0.55 10.00
C PRO A 16 9.90 -0.87 10.18
N VAL A 17 9.14 -1.87 9.74
CA VAL A 17 9.68 -3.23 9.60
C VAL A 17 10.49 -3.26 8.32
N SER A 18 11.69 -2.67 8.36
CA SER A 18 12.73 -2.90 7.36
C SER A 18 13.37 -4.27 7.65
N GLY A 19 12.57 -5.32 7.53
CA GLY A 19 12.97 -6.70 7.77
C GLY A 19 12.84 -7.54 6.50
N ARG A 20 13.70 -8.55 6.36
CA ARG A 20 13.47 -9.65 5.42
C ARG A 20 12.05 -10.20 5.64
N ILE A 21 11.45 -10.73 4.57
CA ILE A 21 10.11 -11.32 4.63
C ILE A 21 10.14 -12.48 5.62
N ASP A 22 9.55 -12.27 6.80
CA ASP A 22 9.25 -13.33 7.75
C ASP A 22 7.83 -13.83 7.50
N LEU A 23 7.72 -15.11 7.17
CA LEU A 23 6.46 -15.79 6.85
C LEU A 23 5.94 -16.65 8.02
N SER A 24 6.59 -16.57 9.18
CA SER A 24 6.20 -17.28 10.39
C SER A 24 5.12 -16.53 11.20
N GLY A 25 4.39 -17.27 12.03
CA GLY A 25 3.37 -16.72 12.94
C GLY A 25 2.14 -16.08 12.26
N PRO A 26 1.26 -15.42 13.04
CA PRO A 26 0.02 -14.81 12.54
C PRO A 26 0.25 -13.69 11.51
N GLN A 27 1.33 -12.93 11.68
CA GLN A 27 1.70 -11.87 10.73
C GLN A 27 2.16 -12.46 9.39
N GLY A 28 2.85 -13.61 9.43
CA GLY A 28 3.23 -14.39 8.25
C GLY A 28 2.04 -14.90 7.46
N ALA A 29 0.97 -15.35 8.13
CA ALA A 29 -0.26 -15.78 7.45
C ALA A 29 -0.92 -14.63 6.66
N GLN A 30 -1.08 -13.45 7.30
CA GLN A 30 -1.59 -12.25 6.62
C GLN A 30 -0.68 -11.81 5.46
N LEU A 31 0.65 -11.94 5.61
CA LEU A 31 1.59 -11.61 4.56
C LEU A 31 1.53 -12.58 3.37
N LYS A 32 1.36 -13.89 3.61
CA LYS A 32 1.12 -14.89 2.54
C LYS A 32 -0.14 -14.57 1.76
N MET A 33 -1.23 -14.22 2.43
CA MET A 33 -2.48 -13.82 1.77
C MET A 33 -2.33 -12.56 0.92
N ALA A 34 -1.58 -11.57 1.41
CA ALA A 34 -1.25 -10.37 0.65
C ALA A 34 -0.41 -10.71 -0.60
N ILE A 35 0.64 -11.52 -0.46
CA ILE A 35 1.48 -11.97 -1.59
C ILE A 35 0.65 -12.75 -2.62
N ALA A 36 -0.20 -13.67 -2.17
CA ALA A 36 -1.10 -14.41 -3.06
C ALA A 36 -2.04 -13.47 -3.83
N SER A 37 -2.59 -12.44 -3.17
CA SER A 37 -3.44 -11.43 -3.82
C SER A 37 -2.68 -10.63 -4.87
N VAL A 38 -1.41 -10.31 -4.62
CA VAL A 38 -0.53 -9.68 -5.62
C VAL A 38 -0.29 -10.60 -6.80
N HIS A 39 0.05 -11.87 -6.55
CA HIS A 39 0.31 -12.85 -7.61
C HIS A 39 -0.90 -13.14 -8.50
N ARG A 40 -2.13 -12.93 -8.01
CA ARG A 40 -3.34 -13.02 -8.86
C ARG A 40 -3.37 -11.98 -9.98
N ILE A 41 -2.80 -10.79 -9.77
CA ILE A 41 -2.82 -9.68 -10.75
C ILE A 41 -1.45 -9.32 -11.34
N CYS A 42 -0.37 -9.81 -10.73
CA CYS A 42 1.01 -9.62 -11.15
C CYS A 42 1.82 -10.88 -10.80
N PRO A 43 1.62 -12.00 -11.53
CA PRO A 43 2.24 -13.30 -11.24
C PRO A 43 3.77 -13.27 -11.21
N GLU A 44 4.38 -12.37 -11.98
CA GLU A 44 5.82 -12.19 -12.07
C GLU A 44 6.41 -11.34 -10.93
N PHE A 45 5.57 -10.85 -10.00
CA PHE A 45 6.02 -10.10 -8.85
C PHE A 45 6.89 -10.96 -7.94
N LYS A 46 8.16 -10.59 -7.75
CA LYS A 46 9.08 -11.25 -6.83
C LYS A 46 9.18 -10.40 -5.56
N PRO A 47 8.50 -10.78 -4.46
CA PRO A 47 8.55 -10.02 -3.23
C PRO A 47 9.96 -10.10 -2.61
N VAL A 48 10.50 -8.96 -2.18
CA VAL A 48 11.85 -8.84 -1.62
C VAL A 48 11.81 -8.53 -0.12
N GLN A 49 11.01 -7.54 0.27
CA GLN A 49 10.96 -7.07 1.65
C GLN A 49 9.63 -6.37 1.96
N VAL A 50 9.23 -6.39 3.21
CA VAL A 50 8.17 -5.51 3.70
C VAL A 50 8.76 -4.10 3.84
N LEU A 51 8.14 -3.11 3.20
CA LEU A 51 8.53 -1.71 3.35
C LEU A 51 7.89 -1.07 4.57
N ARG A 52 6.63 -1.41 4.80
CA ARG A 52 5.81 -0.84 5.86
C ARG A 52 4.70 -1.81 6.20
N ARG A 53 4.40 -1.92 7.49
CA ARG A 53 3.19 -2.57 7.97
C ARG A 53 2.44 -1.63 8.90
N SER A 54 1.13 -1.64 8.78
CA SER A 54 0.22 -1.00 9.73
C SER A 54 -0.95 -1.94 9.98
N GLY A 55 -1.82 -1.63 10.95
CA GLY A 55 -3.07 -2.39 11.12
C GLY A 55 -3.99 -2.36 9.89
N ARG A 56 -3.79 -1.41 8.97
CA ARG A 56 -4.67 -1.16 7.82
C ARG A 56 -4.17 -1.78 6.53
N SER A 57 -2.88 -1.69 6.25
CA SER A 57 -2.28 -2.17 5.00
C SER A 57 -0.83 -2.60 5.19
N VAL A 58 -0.37 -3.45 4.29
CA VAL A 58 1.05 -3.80 4.12
C VAL A 58 1.58 -3.27 2.79
N LEU A 59 2.81 -2.76 2.82
CA LEU A 59 3.59 -2.37 1.65
C LEU A 59 4.74 -3.35 1.48
N ILE A 60 4.87 -3.94 0.30
CA ILE A 60 5.88 -4.94 -0.03
C ILE A 60 6.68 -4.41 -1.22
N VAL A 61 8.00 -4.28 -1.07
CA VAL A 61 8.89 -4.04 -2.21
C VAL A 61 9.14 -5.37 -2.91
N GLY A 62 9.13 -5.33 -4.23
CA GLY A 62 9.54 -6.44 -5.06
C GLY A 62 10.04 -5.98 -6.42
N THR A 63 10.14 -6.93 -7.34
CA THR A 63 10.40 -6.66 -8.76
C THR A 63 9.31 -7.29 -9.63
N THR A 64 9.03 -6.68 -10.77
CA THR A 64 8.26 -7.28 -11.88
C THR A 64 9.07 -7.08 -13.16
N GLY A 65 9.50 -8.17 -13.78
CA GLY A 65 10.51 -8.14 -14.84
C GLY A 65 11.78 -7.39 -14.38
N ARG A 66 12.11 -6.30 -15.08
CA ARG A 66 13.28 -5.43 -14.78
C ARG A 66 12.93 -4.23 -13.88
N ALA A 67 11.66 -4.00 -13.57
CA ALA A 67 11.23 -2.85 -12.79
C ALA A 67 11.16 -3.17 -11.30
N THR A 68 11.56 -2.22 -10.46
CA THR A 68 11.26 -2.28 -9.02
C THR A 68 9.84 -1.78 -8.78
N ALA A 69 9.11 -2.49 -7.92
CA ALA A 69 7.70 -2.24 -7.67
C ALA A 69 7.38 -2.25 -6.17
N VAL A 70 6.28 -1.59 -5.83
CA VAL A 70 5.66 -1.67 -4.51
C VAL A 70 4.27 -2.24 -4.69
N ALA A 71 3.98 -3.32 -3.97
CA ALA A 71 2.64 -3.82 -3.79
C ALA A 71 2.06 -3.27 -2.48
N LYS A 72 0.85 -2.71 -2.55
CA LYS A 72 0.05 -2.30 -1.40
C LYS A 72 -1.16 -3.23 -1.31
N CYS A 73 -1.34 -3.85 -0.15
CA CYS A 73 -2.48 -4.75 0.10
C CYS A 73 -3.20 -4.28 1.36
N LEU A 74 -4.53 -4.19 1.28
CA LEU A 74 -5.35 -3.87 2.44
C LEU A 74 -5.44 -5.08 3.39
N LEU A 75 -5.38 -4.82 4.70
CA LEU A 75 -5.51 -5.82 5.76
C LEU A 75 -6.84 -5.64 6.52
N ASP A 76 -7.23 -4.38 6.76
CA ASP A 76 -8.51 -4.01 7.36
C ASP A 76 -9.53 -3.70 6.26
N HIS A 77 -10.48 -4.61 6.07
CA HIS A 77 -11.52 -4.51 5.03
C HIS A 77 -12.81 -3.83 5.53
N SER A 78 -12.75 -3.03 6.60
CA SER A 78 -13.89 -2.21 6.98
C SER A 78 -14.28 -1.25 5.84
N PRO A 79 -15.58 -0.93 5.66
CA PRO A 79 -16.07 -0.23 4.47
C PRO A 79 -15.33 1.10 4.17
N ALA A 80 -15.00 1.86 5.22
CA ALA A 80 -14.28 3.13 5.09
C ALA A 80 -12.87 2.97 4.52
N TRP A 81 -12.16 1.88 4.79
CA TRP A 81 -10.84 1.64 4.21
C TRP A 81 -10.90 1.05 2.81
N VAL A 82 -11.87 0.19 2.54
CA VAL A 82 -12.14 -0.33 1.19
C VAL A 82 -12.46 0.83 0.24
N GLU A 83 -13.34 1.75 0.64
CA GLU A 83 -13.67 2.94 -0.16
C GLU A 83 -12.43 3.80 -0.46
N ARG A 84 -11.64 4.11 0.58
CA ARG A 84 -10.39 4.87 0.42
C ARG A 84 -9.39 4.17 -0.50
N PHE A 85 -9.25 2.85 -0.38
CA PHE A 85 -8.33 2.08 -1.23
C PHE A 85 -8.80 2.06 -2.68
N ARG A 86 -10.10 1.89 -2.91
CA ARG A 86 -10.69 1.96 -4.27
C ARG A 86 -10.51 3.35 -4.89
N HIS A 87 -10.62 4.41 -4.09
CA HIS A 87 -10.32 5.76 -4.54
C HIS A 87 -8.86 5.94 -4.96
N GLU A 88 -7.91 5.34 -4.24
CA GLU A 88 -6.49 5.32 -4.61
C GLU A 88 -6.26 4.58 -5.94
N ILE A 89 -6.87 3.40 -6.12
CA ILE A 89 -6.84 2.69 -7.41
C ILE A 89 -7.42 3.55 -8.54
N ALA A 90 -8.57 4.21 -8.30
CA ALA A 90 -9.20 5.08 -9.27
C ALA A 90 -8.29 6.24 -9.67
N SER A 91 -7.53 6.80 -8.72
CA SER A 91 -6.55 7.86 -8.96
C SER A 91 -5.43 7.39 -9.89
N TYR A 92 -4.85 6.21 -9.63
CA TYR A 92 -3.82 5.65 -10.52
C TYR A 92 -4.36 5.27 -11.90
N ARG A 93 -5.59 4.75 -12.00
CA ARG A 93 -6.25 4.51 -13.29
C ARG A 93 -6.51 5.82 -14.05
N ALA A 94 -6.83 6.92 -13.36
CA ALA A 94 -6.96 8.23 -13.96
C ALA A 94 -5.60 8.73 -14.48
N PHE A 95 -4.50 8.53 -13.75
CA PHE A 95 -3.16 8.92 -14.20
C PHE A 95 -2.67 8.21 -15.46
N VAL A 96 -3.16 6.99 -15.72
CA VAL A 96 -2.90 6.28 -16.99
C VAL A 96 -3.59 6.97 -18.16
N ARG A 97 -4.81 7.48 -17.98
CA ARG A 97 -5.58 8.19 -19.01
C ARG A 97 -5.16 9.65 -19.16
N HIS A 98 -4.87 10.30 -18.04
CA HIS A 98 -4.53 11.71 -17.94
C HIS A 98 -3.27 11.84 -17.11
N ARG A 99 -2.13 11.97 -17.81
CA ARG A 99 -0.83 12.06 -17.15
C ARG A 99 -0.81 13.25 -16.19
N PRO A 100 -0.52 13.06 -14.90
CA PRO A 100 -0.45 14.16 -13.95
C PRO A 100 0.68 15.14 -14.32
N PRO A 101 0.57 16.43 -13.96
CA PRO A 101 1.57 17.45 -14.28
C PRO A 101 2.90 17.26 -13.53
N VAL A 102 2.97 16.28 -12.63
CA VAL A 102 4.13 15.92 -11.82
C VAL A 102 4.42 14.42 -11.95
N ARG A 103 5.65 14.00 -11.62
CA ARG A 103 6.00 12.57 -11.60
C ARG A 103 5.13 11.83 -10.57
N ALA A 104 4.32 10.88 -11.05
CA ALA A 104 3.60 9.93 -10.23
C ALA A 104 4.14 8.50 -10.48
N PRO A 105 3.99 7.57 -9.53
CA PRO A 105 4.31 6.17 -9.77
C PRO A 105 3.48 5.60 -10.93
N ARG A 106 4.11 4.87 -11.84
CA ARG A 106 3.37 4.17 -12.89
C ARG A 106 2.51 3.04 -12.29
N LEU A 107 1.26 2.94 -12.74
CA LEU A 107 0.40 1.80 -12.44
C LEU A 107 0.92 0.54 -13.15
N ILE A 108 1.07 -0.56 -12.41
CA ILE A 108 1.48 -1.86 -12.95
C ILE A 108 0.27 -2.80 -13.00
N ALA A 109 -0.42 -2.98 -11.88
CA ALA A 109 -1.62 -3.79 -11.78
C ALA A 109 -2.52 -3.30 -10.64
N ALA A 110 -3.83 -3.54 -10.72
CA ALA A 110 -4.77 -3.22 -9.64
C ALA A 110 -5.98 -4.15 -9.62
N ASP A 111 -6.41 -4.53 -8.42
CA ASP A 111 -7.59 -5.32 -8.09
C ASP A 111 -8.43 -4.53 -7.06
N PRO A 112 -9.45 -3.77 -7.50
CA PRO A 112 -10.33 -3.02 -6.61
C PRO A 112 -11.28 -3.90 -5.79
N GLU A 113 -11.51 -5.13 -6.21
CA GLU A 113 -12.34 -6.10 -5.50
C GLU A 113 -11.60 -6.60 -4.24
N ASN A 114 -10.33 -7.00 -4.38
CA ASN A 114 -9.48 -7.48 -3.28
C ASN A 114 -8.55 -6.40 -2.69
N CYS A 115 -8.74 -5.14 -3.05
CA CYS A 115 -7.94 -4.00 -2.57
C CYS A 115 -6.42 -4.27 -2.62
N THR A 116 -5.95 -4.65 -3.81
CA THR A 116 -4.54 -4.89 -4.11
C THR A 116 -4.07 -3.97 -5.22
N LEU A 117 -2.93 -3.32 -5.03
CA LEU A 117 -2.37 -2.34 -5.98
C LEU A 117 -0.87 -2.57 -6.13
N VAL A 118 -0.40 -2.69 -7.38
CA VAL A 118 1.03 -2.78 -7.71
C VAL A 118 1.40 -1.56 -8.54
N ILE A 119 2.40 -0.82 -8.06
CA ILE A 119 2.90 0.41 -8.71
C ILE A 119 4.41 0.38 -8.79
N GLU A 120 4.96 1.21 -9.66
CA GLU A 120 6.38 1.52 -9.71
C GLU A 120 6.90 1.95 -8.33
N ARG A 121 8.07 1.45 -7.95
CA ARG A 121 8.80 1.97 -6.79
C ARG A 121 9.52 3.25 -7.18
N MET A 122 9.06 4.38 -6.64
CA MET A 122 9.73 5.67 -6.79
C MET A 122 11.14 5.62 -6.19
N PRO A 123 12.15 6.21 -6.86
CA PRO A 123 13.45 6.45 -6.24
C PRO A 123 13.32 7.51 -5.13
N GLY A 124 14.16 7.40 -4.11
CA GLY A 124 14.23 8.36 -3.00
C GLY A 124 13.83 7.78 -1.64
N ARG A 125 13.85 8.64 -0.63
CA ARG A 125 13.47 8.32 0.76
C ARG A 125 12.18 9.07 1.10
N ALA A 126 11.35 8.50 1.96
CA ALA A 126 10.15 9.18 2.43
C ALA A 126 10.56 10.44 3.23
N ALA A 127 10.01 11.60 2.86
CA ALA A 127 10.26 12.85 3.58
C ALA A 127 9.58 12.87 4.96
N ALA A 128 8.41 12.23 5.08
CA ALA A 128 7.70 12.01 6.34
C ALA A 128 6.86 10.73 6.25
N LEU A 129 6.69 10.02 7.38
CA LEU A 129 5.85 8.81 7.47
C LEU A 129 4.43 9.11 7.97
N SER A 130 4.23 10.26 8.62
CA SER A 130 2.94 10.82 9.01
C SER A 130 2.58 11.99 8.10
N ARG A 131 1.26 12.20 7.92
CA ARG A 131 0.74 13.34 7.16
C ARG A 131 0.96 14.67 7.92
N HIS A 132 0.96 14.61 9.25
CA HIS A 132 1.20 15.72 10.16
C HIS A 132 2.34 15.30 11.10
N PRO A 133 3.60 15.61 10.76
CA PRO A 133 4.76 15.22 11.57
C PRO A 133 4.98 16.10 12.81
N VAL A 134 4.22 17.18 12.96
CA VAL A 134 4.32 18.16 14.05
C VAL A 134 3.11 18.18 14.99
N GLU A 135 2.15 17.26 14.80
CA GLU A 135 1.12 16.93 15.79
C GLU A 135 1.58 15.74 16.64
#